data_AF-F9Q081-F1
#
_entry.id   AF-F9Q081-F1
#
_cell.length_a   1.000
_cell.length_b   1.000
_cell.length_c   1.000
_cell.angle_alpha   90.00
_cell.angle_beta   90.00
_cell.angle_gamma   90.00
#
_symmetry.space_group_name_H-M   'P 1'
#
loop_
_entity.id
_entity.type
_entity.pdbx_description
1 polymer ?
#
loop_
_entity_poly.entity_id
_entity_poly.type
_entity_poly.pdbx_seq_one_letter_code
_entity_poly.pdbx_strand_id
1 'polypeptide(L)'
;MTSSVPEEGVKDLVFQLPSLEVVNKVIPFKTIRRENAQLDKGKEQVLSEGKDGLLVEYVEVDGDKRKVLQTEATPAQDRVIEVGSKQSSVGTEAPPVVTLPEYVLPRETEKPTPAVTDNSSAKDEKAPVTATVKEEKEKQLPATGEQEANAFLFLAAITSILSLLIFQKNFKD
;
A
#
# COMPACT_ATOMS: atom_id res chain seq x y z
N MET A 1 1.45 30.44 -90.61
CA MET A 1 1.29 30.48 -89.15
C MET A 1 1.27 29.05 -88.65
N THR A 2 2.37 28.57 -88.07
CA THR A 2 2.46 27.25 -87.44
C THR A 2 1.75 27.30 -86.10
N SER A 3 0.66 26.55 -85.96
CA SER A 3 -0.12 26.45 -84.72
C SER A 3 0.49 25.37 -83.83
N SER A 4 0.97 25.75 -82.65
CA SER A 4 1.42 24.83 -81.61
C SER A 4 0.28 24.59 -80.62
N VAL A 5 -0.15 23.33 -80.48
CA VAL A 5 -1.05 22.87 -79.42
C VAL A 5 -0.20 22.66 -78.17
N PRO A 6 -0.56 23.18 -76.98
CA PRO A 6 0.22 22.95 -75.77
C PRO A 6 0.17 21.47 -75.38
N GLU A 7 1.32 20.89 -75.01
CA GLU A 7 1.36 19.58 -74.38
C GLU A 7 0.66 19.66 -73.01
N GLU A 8 -0.34 18.81 -72.83
CA GLU A 8 -1.08 18.67 -71.59
C GLU A 8 -0.16 18.07 -70.52
N GLY A 9 0.07 18.81 -69.44
CA GLY A 9 0.96 18.43 -68.35
C GLY A 9 0.55 17.11 -67.68
N VAL A 10 1.55 16.42 -67.12
CA VAL A 10 1.44 15.19 -66.32
C VAL A 10 0.19 15.18 -65.42
N LYS A 11 -0.73 14.22 -65.67
CA LYS A 11 -2.03 14.09 -65.01
C LYS A 11 -1.99 13.31 -63.67
N ASP A 12 -0.85 12.73 -63.33
CA ASP A 12 -0.72 11.90 -62.13
C ASP A 12 -0.15 12.71 -60.97
N LEU A 13 -1.02 13.50 -60.34
CA LEU A 13 -0.75 14.12 -59.04
C LEU A 13 -0.94 13.06 -57.94
N VAL A 14 0.15 12.41 -57.52
CA VAL A 14 0.12 11.51 -56.35
C VAL A 14 0.18 12.37 -55.09
N PHE A 15 -0.98 12.56 -54.45
CA PHE A 15 -1.07 13.21 -53.15
C PHE A 15 -0.99 12.16 -52.05
N GLN A 16 0.10 12.18 -51.28
CA GLN A 16 0.24 11.33 -50.09
C GLN A 16 -0.32 12.10 -48.89
N LEU A 17 -1.33 11.53 -48.26
CA LEU A 17 -1.91 12.05 -47.03
C LEU A 17 -1.12 11.53 -45.82
N PRO A 18 -0.90 12.37 -44.80
CA PRO A 18 -0.34 11.89 -43.55
C PRO A 18 -1.29 10.90 -42.88
N SER A 19 -0.73 9.98 -42.11
CA SER A 19 -1.46 8.98 -41.31
C SER A 19 -1.18 9.15 -39.82
N LEU A 20 -2.11 8.68 -38.99
CA LEU A 20 -1.95 8.69 -37.54
C LEU A 20 -1.61 7.28 -37.05
N GLU A 21 -0.49 7.15 -36.35
CA GLU A 21 -0.04 5.94 -35.69
C GLU A 21 -0.17 6.11 -34.16
N VAL A 22 -0.60 5.06 -33.46
CA VAL A 22 -0.71 5.05 -32.00
C VAL A 22 0.33 4.10 -31.43
N VAL A 23 1.27 4.64 -30.66
CA VAL A 23 2.37 3.89 -30.04
C VAL A 23 2.10 3.75 -28.55
N ASN A 24 1.97 2.51 -28.08
CA ASN A 24 1.75 2.19 -26.67
C ASN A 24 3.04 1.75 -26.00
N LYS A 25 3.39 2.37 -24.87
CA LYS A 25 4.55 2.03 -24.04
C LYS A 25 4.09 1.76 -22.62
N VAL A 26 4.50 0.62 -22.06
CA VAL A 26 4.15 0.23 -20.68
C VAL A 26 5.04 0.99 -19.70
N ILE A 27 4.45 1.52 -18.63
CA ILE A 27 5.17 2.12 -17.50
C ILE A 27 5.15 1.11 -16.34
N PRO A 28 6.24 0.42 -16.03
CA PRO A 28 6.24 -0.62 -15.02
C PRO A 28 5.98 -0.05 -13.62
N PHE A 29 5.16 -0.73 -12.82
CA PHE A 29 4.99 -0.39 -11.40
C PHE A 29 6.22 -0.80 -10.57
N LYS A 30 6.35 -0.18 -9.39
CA LYS A 30 7.39 -0.53 -8.41
C LYS A 30 6.80 -1.31 -7.25
N THR A 31 7.63 -2.11 -6.58
CA THR A 31 7.23 -2.77 -5.33
C THR A 31 7.80 -2.02 -4.14
N ILE A 32 6.93 -1.58 -3.24
CA ILE A 32 7.26 -0.88 -2.00
C ILE A 32 7.02 -1.84 -0.83
N ARG A 33 8.07 -2.08 -0.04
CA ARG A 33 7.99 -2.88 1.20
C ARG A 33 7.94 -1.95 2.41
N ARG A 34 6.95 -2.13 3.27
CA ARG A 34 6.77 -1.38 4.52
C ARG A 34 6.75 -2.34 5.71
N GLU A 35 7.36 -1.96 6.82
CA GLU A 35 7.25 -2.76 8.04
C GLU A 35 5.90 -2.52 8.72
N ASN A 36 5.29 -3.57 9.25
CA ASN A 36 4.05 -3.49 10.01
C ASN A 36 4.22 -4.23 11.36
N ALA A 37 4.20 -3.48 12.45
CA ALA A 37 4.34 -4.00 13.82
C ALA A 37 3.10 -4.78 14.31
N GLN A 38 1.99 -4.74 13.58
CA GLN A 38 0.78 -5.53 13.87
C GLN A 38 0.82 -6.92 13.22
N LEU A 39 1.64 -7.11 12.18
CA LEU A 39 1.85 -8.39 11.51
C LEU A 39 2.98 -9.17 12.21
N ASP A 40 2.75 -10.46 12.47
CA ASP A 40 3.75 -11.36 13.03
C ASP A 40 5.01 -11.41 12.16
N LYS A 41 6.19 -11.50 12.80
CA LYS A 41 7.47 -11.49 12.08
C LYS A 41 7.52 -12.53 10.97
N GLY A 42 7.88 -12.07 9.76
CA GLY A 42 8.00 -12.93 8.57
C GLY A 42 6.68 -13.22 7.84
N LYS A 43 5.54 -12.69 8.31
CA LYS A 43 4.31 -12.64 7.52
C LYS A 43 4.35 -11.46 6.55
N GLU A 44 3.76 -11.65 5.38
CA GLU A 44 3.61 -10.60 4.37
C GLU A 44 2.14 -10.41 4.04
N GLN A 45 1.76 -9.15 3.84
CA GLN A 45 0.43 -8.78 3.39
C GLN A 45 0.53 -7.82 2.21
N VAL A 46 -0.10 -8.17 1.10
CA VAL A 46 -0.22 -7.27 -0.05
C VAL A 46 -1.37 -6.30 0.21
N LEU A 47 -1.08 -5.00 0.24
CA LEU A 47 -2.09 -3.95 0.35
C LEU A 47 -2.56 -3.43 -1.00
N SER A 48 -1.65 -3.41 -1.97
CA SER A 48 -1.92 -3.04 -3.36
C SER A 48 -1.18 -4.00 -4.25
N GLU A 49 -1.85 -4.62 -5.23
CA GLU A 49 -1.21 -5.58 -6.16
C GLU A 49 -0.19 -4.94 -7.10
N GLY A 50 -0.32 -3.63 -7.31
CA GLY A 50 0.40 -2.91 -8.34
C GLY A 50 -0.21 -3.10 -9.72
N LYS A 51 -0.14 -2.06 -10.56
CA LYS A 51 -0.62 -2.07 -11.93
C LYS A 51 0.29 -1.18 -12.76
N ASP A 52 0.72 -1.70 -13.90
CA ASP A 52 1.50 -0.89 -14.83
C ASP A 52 0.66 0.29 -15.35
N GLY A 53 1.34 1.41 -15.54
CA GLY A 53 0.81 2.55 -16.26
C GLY A 53 0.94 2.36 -17.77
N LEU A 54 0.43 3.34 -18.50
CA LEU A 54 0.44 3.32 -19.96
C LEU A 54 0.79 4.71 -20.49
N LEU A 55 1.77 4.77 -21.38
CA LEU A 55 2.11 5.94 -22.17
C LEU A 55 1.65 5.71 -23.61
N VAL A 56 0.78 6.58 -24.10
CA VAL A 56 0.25 6.56 -25.46
C VAL A 56 0.81 7.76 -26.21
N GLU A 57 1.46 7.52 -27.34
CA GLU A 57 1.95 8.55 -28.24
C GLU A 57 1.17 8.49 -29.56
N TYR A 58 0.57 9.62 -29.93
CA TYR A 58 -0.08 9.81 -31.22
C TYR A 58 0.93 10.42 -32.18
N VAL A 59 1.33 9.65 -33.20
CA VAL A 59 2.41 9.99 -34.13
C VAL A 59 1.82 10.21 -35.51
N GLU A 60 1.99 11.41 -36.05
CA GLU A 60 1.75 11.67 -37.46
C GLU A 60 2.90 11.12 -38.29
N VAL A 61 2.57 10.37 -39.33
CA VAL A 61 3.51 9.78 -40.28
C VAL A 61 3.22 10.34 -41.67
N ASP A 62 4.17 11.11 -42.19
CA ASP A 62 4.15 11.72 -43.53
C ASP A 62 5.36 11.21 -44.32
N GLY A 63 5.16 10.12 -45.07
CA GLY A 63 6.25 9.37 -45.71
C GLY A 63 7.26 8.88 -44.66
N ASP A 64 8.52 9.32 -44.79
CA ASP A 64 9.60 8.97 -43.85
C ASP A 64 9.64 9.88 -42.61
N LYS A 65 8.85 10.96 -42.58
CA LYS A 65 8.81 11.89 -41.46
C LYS A 65 7.84 11.39 -40.40
N ARG A 66 8.29 11.41 -39.15
CA ARG A 66 7.47 11.05 -37.99
C ARG A 66 7.46 12.20 -37.01
N LYS A 67 6.28 12.60 -36.54
CA LYS A 67 6.10 13.69 -35.58
C LYS A 67 5.13 13.25 -34.49
N VAL A 68 5.57 13.30 -33.23
CA VAL A 68 4.66 13.11 -32.09
C VAL A 68 3.76 14.34 -31.98
N LEU A 69 2.45 14.14 -32.10
CA LEU A 69 1.44 15.19 -31.97
C LEU A 69 0.99 15.35 -30.53
N GLN A 70 0.79 14.23 -29.84
CA GLN A 70 0.24 14.20 -28.48
C GLN A 70 0.79 13.01 -27.71
N THR A 71 0.93 13.21 -26.41
CA THR A 71 1.34 12.18 -25.46
C THR A 71 0.38 12.16 -24.29
N GLU A 72 -0.17 10.99 -24.00
CA GLU A 72 -1.06 10.76 -22.87
C GLU A 72 -0.44 9.72 -21.94
N ALA A 73 -0.40 10.01 -20.64
CA ALA A 73 0.18 9.13 -19.65
C ALA A 73 -0.84 8.77 -18.57
N THR A 74 -1.07 7.48 -18.40
CA THR A 74 -1.71 6.89 -17.22
C THR A 74 -0.62 6.42 -16.27
N PRO A 75 -0.54 6.94 -15.04
CA PRO A 75 0.51 6.57 -14.10
C PRO A 75 0.38 5.11 -13.64
N ALA A 76 1.51 4.49 -13.32
CA ALA A 76 1.53 3.17 -12.68
C ALA A 76 1.05 3.27 -11.23
N GLN A 77 0.37 2.22 -10.76
CA GLN A 77 0.05 2.02 -9.36
C GLN A 77 1.11 1.10 -8.76
N ASP A 78 1.85 1.54 -7.75
CA ASP A 78 2.86 0.72 -7.11
C ASP A 78 2.24 -0.44 -6.30
N ARG A 79 2.92 -1.58 -6.32
CA ARG A 79 2.63 -2.72 -5.45
C ARG A 79 3.10 -2.40 -4.05
N VAL A 80 2.25 -2.61 -3.05
CA VAL A 80 2.59 -2.38 -1.65
C VAL A 80 2.50 -3.69 -0.90
N ILE A 81 3.62 -4.06 -0.25
CA ILE A 81 3.71 -5.22 0.62
C ILE A 81 4.10 -4.76 2.02
N GLU A 82 3.28 -5.11 3.00
CA GLU A 82 3.62 -4.97 4.40
C GLU A 82 4.30 -6.24 4.91
N VAL A 83 5.42 -6.07 5.59
CA VAL A 83 6.22 -7.15 6.18
C VAL A 83 6.11 -7.05 7.69
N GLY A 84 5.71 -8.16 8.33
CA GLY A 84 5.53 -8.21 9.76
C GLY A 84 6.84 -8.01 10.52
N SER A 85 6.81 -7.09 11.48
CA SER A 85 7.92 -6.79 12.40
C SER A 85 7.57 -7.02 13.86
N LYS A 86 6.37 -7.57 14.16
CA LYS A 86 5.94 -7.86 15.52
C LYS A 86 6.88 -8.87 16.17
N GLN A 87 7.57 -8.43 17.21
CA GLN A 87 8.43 -9.29 18.01
C GLN A 87 7.53 -10.20 18.85
N SER A 88 7.60 -11.51 18.63
CA SER A 88 7.03 -12.47 19.55
C SER A 88 7.78 -12.34 20.88
N SER A 89 7.06 -11.92 21.92
CA SER A 89 7.49 -12.04 23.30
C SER A 89 7.69 -13.54 23.56
N VAL A 90 8.93 -14.01 23.45
CA VAL A 90 9.31 -15.33 23.95
C VAL A 90 9.09 -15.23 25.45
N GLY A 91 7.99 -15.85 25.89
CA GLY A 91 7.64 -15.91 27.30
C GLY A 91 8.83 -16.42 28.10
N THR A 92 9.04 -15.80 29.25
CA THR A 92 9.95 -16.24 30.29
C THR A 92 9.81 -17.74 30.51
N GLU A 93 10.62 -18.54 29.83
CA GLU A 93 10.91 -19.90 30.26
C GLU A 93 11.67 -19.71 31.57
N ALA A 94 10.94 -19.85 32.68
CA ALA A 94 11.54 -19.81 34.00
C ALA A 94 12.72 -20.79 34.01
N PRO A 95 13.93 -20.37 34.41
CA PRO A 95 15.09 -21.24 34.39
C PRO A 95 14.75 -22.50 35.19
N PRO A 96 15.19 -23.69 34.75
CA PRO A 96 14.93 -24.91 35.49
C PRO A 96 15.44 -24.70 36.91
N VAL A 97 14.54 -24.77 37.89
CA VAL A 97 14.92 -24.74 39.30
C VAL A 97 15.74 -26.00 39.54
N VAL A 98 17.07 -25.83 39.54
CA VAL A 98 18.01 -26.87 39.93
C VAL A 98 17.79 -27.10 41.42
N THR A 99 17.00 -28.12 41.75
CA THR A 99 16.88 -28.64 43.10
C THR A 99 18.16 -29.40 43.41
N LEU A 100 19.14 -28.70 43.99
CA LEU A 100 20.29 -29.33 44.62
C LEU A 100 19.77 -30.21 45.77
N PRO A 101 20.16 -31.49 45.87
CA PRO A 101 19.77 -32.32 47.00
C PRO A 101 20.34 -31.71 48.29
N GLU A 102 19.46 -31.47 49.24
CA GLU A 102 19.79 -30.95 50.56
C GLU A 102 20.65 -31.99 51.29
N TYR A 103 21.92 -31.65 51.52
CA TYR A 103 22.84 -32.51 52.26
C TYR A 103 22.39 -32.54 53.72
N VAL A 104 21.75 -33.64 54.12
CA VAL A 104 21.36 -33.88 55.50
C VAL A 104 22.64 -34.07 56.32
N LEU A 105 23.06 -33.01 57.02
CA LEU A 105 24.11 -33.13 58.03
C LEU A 105 23.59 -34.03 59.16
N PRO A 106 24.35 -35.08 59.55
CA PRO A 106 23.93 -35.97 60.63
C PRO A 106 23.71 -35.23 61.94
N ARG A 107 22.64 -35.63 62.65
CA ARG A 107 22.32 -35.20 64.01
C ARG A 107 23.47 -35.53 64.96
N GLU A 108 23.92 -34.53 65.70
CA GLU A 108 24.58 -34.73 66.99
C GLU A 108 23.78 -33.96 68.06
N THR A 109 23.38 -34.73 69.07
CA THR A 109 22.94 -34.46 70.47
C THR A 109 23.36 -33.08 71.06
N GLU A 110 22.63 -32.32 71.89
CA GLU A 110 21.83 -32.60 73.10
C GLU A 110 20.81 -31.45 73.45
N LYS A 111 19.84 -31.76 74.31
CA LYS A 111 18.77 -30.93 74.97
C LYS A 111 19.36 -30.16 76.21
N PRO A 112 18.77 -29.11 76.88
CA PRO A 112 17.37 -28.60 76.94
C PRO A 112 17.09 -27.06 76.81
N THR A 113 15.79 -26.77 76.56
CA THR A 113 14.90 -25.58 76.81
C THR A 113 15.13 -24.79 78.12
N PRO A 114 14.53 -23.58 78.38
CA PRO A 114 13.26 -22.97 77.87
C PRO A 114 13.42 -21.48 77.43
N ALA A 115 12.47 -20.68 76.92
CA ALA A 115 11.10 -20.40 77.39
C ALA A 115 10.27 -19.57 76.38
N VAL A 116 8.96 -19.86 76.42
CA VAL A 116 7.75 -19.05 76.19
C VAL A 116 7.90 -17.54 75.96
N THR A 117 7.22 -17.01 74.92
CA THR A 117 6.30 -15.84 75.06
C THR A 117 5.27 -15.79 73.93
N ASP A 118 4.02 -15.61 74.36
CA ASP A 118 2.80 -15.36 73.60
C ASP A 118 2.77 -13.99 72.90
N ASN A 119 1.88 -13.87 71.90
CA ASN A 119 0.89 -12.79 71.67
C ASN A 119 0.55 -12.73 70.17
N SER A 120 -0.60 -13.23 69.68
CA SER A 120 -1.99 -12.76 69.86
C SER A 120 -2.45 -11.70 68.84
N SER A 121 -3.66 -11.95 68.32
CA SER A 121 -4.65 -11.06 67.69
C SER A 121 -4.48 -10.75 66.18
N ALA A 122 -5.25 -11.36 65.26
CA ALA A 122 -6.69 -11.16 64.94
C ALA A 122 -6.94 -9.77 64.31
N LYS A 123 -7.22 -9.70 63.00
CA LYS A 123 -8.54 -9.72 62.30
C LYS A 123 -8.99 -8.30 61.94
N ASP A 124 -9.27 -8.07 60.66
CA ASP A 124 -10.51 -7.50 60.10
C ASP A 124 -10.21 -6.94 58.69
N GLU A 125 -10.70 -7.57 57.61
CA GLU A 125 -12.04 -7.51 57.01
C GLU A 125 -12.27 -6.24 56.15
N LYS A 126 -12.52 -6.52 54.85
CA LYS A 126 -13.49 -5.84 53.97
C LYS A 126 -13.09 -4.55 53.23
N ALA A 127 -12.85 -4.68 51.93
CA ALA A 127 -13.05 -3.63 50.92
C ALA A 127 -14.57 -3.31 50.77
N PRO A 128 -15.02 -2.13 50.27
CA PRO A 128 -15.09 -1.97 48.80
C PRO A 128 -15.16 -0.52 48.21
N VAL A 129 -14.88 -0.46 46.90
CA VAL A 129 -15.41 0.40 45.79
C VAL A 129 -15.24 1.94 45.68
N THR A 130 -14.98 2.29 44.40
CA THR A 130 -15.46 3.41 43.54
C THR A 130 -14.67 4.71 43.32
N ALA A 131 -14.19 4.83 42.07
CA ALA A 131 -14.22 5.97 41.14
C ALA A 131 -13.91 7.41 41.63
N THR A 132 -12.95 8.05 40.96
CA THR A 132 -12.98 9.52 40.77
C THR A 132 -12.25 9.90 39.47
N VAL A 133 -13.03 10.51 38.58
CA VAL A 133 -12.62 11.21 37.36
C VAL A 133 -12.05 12.59 37.72
N LYS A 134 -10.98 13.02 37.04
CA LYS A 134 -10.47 14.39 36.76
C LYS A 134 -9.07 14.25 36.15
N GLU A 135 -8.56 15.02 35.20
CA GLU A 135 -9.01 16.16 34.40
C GLU A 135 -7.86 16.37 33.38
N GLU A 136 -8.26 16.66 32.15
CA GLU A 136 -7.56 17.33 31.06
C GLU A 136 -6.22 18.03 31.39
N LYS A 137 -5.15 17.69 30.64
CA LYS A 137 -4.04 18.61 30.37
C LYS A 137 -3.61 18.46 28.92
N GLU A 138 -3.99 19.44 28.12
CA GLU A 138 -3.52 19.69 26.77
C GLU A 138 -1.99 19.57 26.67
N LYS A 139 -1.53 18.87 25.63
CA LYS A 139 -0.36 19.31 24.88
C LYS A 139 -0.58 19.03 23.40
N GLN A 140 -0.71 20.14 22.70
CA GLN A 140 -1.01 20.33 21.28
C GLN A 140 -0.33 19.37 20.31
N LEU A 141 -1.09 19.07 19.25
CA LEU A 141 -0.70 18.41 18.01
C LEU A 141 0.32 19.28 17.24
N PRO A 142 1.32 18.71 16.54
CA PRO A 142 2.02 19.46 15.50
C PRO A 142 1.08 19.69 14.30
N ALA A 143 0.80 20.95 14.01
CA ALA A 143 0.24 21.39 12.74
C ALA A 143 1.32 21.28 11.66
N THR A 144 1.08 20.53 10.58
CA THR A 144 1.80 20.73 9.32
C THR A 144 0.94 20.33 8.13
N GLY A 145 0.52 21.33 7.36
CA GLY A 145 0.51 21.31 5.90
C GLY A 145 -0.63 20.58 5.21
N GLU A 146 -1.47 21.37 4.55
CA GLU A 146 -2.53 20.98 3.62
C GLU A 146 -2.00 20.07 2.50
N GLN A 147 -2.70 18.95 2.27
CA GLN A 147 -2.93 18.50 0.90
C GLN A 147 -4.36 17.97 0.80
N GLU A 148 -5.21 18.91 0.41
CA GLU A 148 -6.53 18.78 -0.22
C GLU A 148 -7.27 17.46 -0.02
N ALA A 149 -8.40 17.56 0.66
CA ALA A 149 -9.50 16.63 0.56
C ALA A 149 -10.09 16.61 -0.86
N ASN A 150 -9.31 16.21 -1.86
CA ASN A 150 -9.83 15.70 -3.12
C ASN A 150 -10.07 14.20 -2.92
N ALA A 151 -10.99 13.90 -2.00
CA ALA A 151 -11.59 12.59 -1.92
C ALA A 151 -12.30 12.34 -3.26
N PHE A 152 -11.61 11.59 -4.12
CA PHE A 152 -12.06 10.89 -5.31
C PHE A 152 -13.59 10.80 -5.49
N LEU A 153 -14.20 11.87 -6.02
CA LEU A 153 -15.45 11.77 -6.76
C LEU A 153 -15.13 11.62 -8.24
N PHE A 154 -14.68 10.43 -8.63
CA PHE A 154 -14.83 9.96 -10.00
C PHE A 154 -15.48 8.57 -10.00
N LEU A 155 -16.60 8.49 -9.27
CA LEU A 155 -17.62 7.47 -9.49
C LEU A 155 -18.49 7.95 -10.67
N ALA A 156 -18.35 7.23 -11.78
CA ALA A 156 -19.21 7.20 -12.96
C ALA A 156 -19.22 8.42 -13.91
N ALA A 157 -18.67 8.23 -15.12
CA ALA A 157 -19.39 8.37 -16.39
C ALA A 157 -18.45 8.14 -17.60
N ILE A 158 -18.17 6.88 -17.94
CA ILE A 158 -17.75 6.55 -19.32
C ILE A 158 -18.60 5.38 -19.82
N THR A 159 -19.89 5.64 -19.99
CA THR A 159 -20.67 4.98 -21.04
C THR A 159 -20.76 5.98 -22.19
N SER A 160 -20.83 5.49 -23.44
CA SER A 160 -21.43 6.20 -24.60
C SER A 160 -20.55 6.68 -25.76
N ILE A 161 -19.43 6.04 -26.12
CA ILE A 161 -18.86 6.29 -27.48
C ILE A 161 -18.69 5.01 -28.31
N LEU A 162 -18.40 3.85 -27.70
CA LEU A 162 -18.25 2.61 -28.47
C LEU A 162 -19.57 2.06 -29.05
N SER A 163 -20.72 2.44 -28.50
CA SER A 163 -22.04 2.05 -29.02
C SER A 163 -22.43 2.76 -30.31
N LEU A 164 -21.83 3.92 -30.63
CA LEU A 164 -22.20 4.71 -31.81
C LEU A 164 -21.64 4.11 -33.11
N LEU A 165 -20.49 3.45 -33.04
CA LEU A 165 -19.87 2.78 -34.20
C LEU A 165 -20.59 1.47 -34.57
N ILE A 166 -21.25 0.81 -33.61
CA ILE A 166 -22.01 -0.42 -33.86
C ILE A 166 -23.39 -0.08 -34.47
N PHE A 167 -23.98 1.08 -34.14
CA PHE A 167 -25.28 1.48 -34.68
C PHE A 167 -25.21 1.99 -36.14
N GLN A 168 -24.12 2.66 -36.53
CA GLN A 168 -23.90 3.11 -37.93
C GLN A 168 -23.72 1.95 -38.92
N LYS A 169 -23.30 0.76 -38.46
CA LYS A 169 -23.01 -0.38 -39.34
C LYS A 169 -24.24 -1.18 -39.80
N ASN A 170 -25.42 -0.95 -39.20
CA ASN A 170 -26.64 -1.72 -39.50
C ASN A 170 -27.64 -1.00 -40.43
N PHE A 171 -27.33 0.20 -40.94
CA PHE A 171 -28.22 0.97 -41.83
C PHE A 171 -27.78 0.97 -43.30
N LYS A 172 -27.15 -0.12 -43.74
CA LYS A 172 -26.75 -0.27 -45.14
C LYS A 172 -27.25 -1.60 -45.69
N ASP A 173 -28.57 -1.69 -45.79
CA ASP A 173 -29.33 -2.52 -46.73
C ASP A 173 -30.63 -1.77 -47.08
#